data_AF-A0A964VGS7-F1
#
_entry.id   AF-A0A964VGS7-F1
#
_cell.length_a   1.000
_cell.length_b   1.000
_cell.length_c   1.000
_cell.angle_alpha   90.00
_cell.angle_beta   90.00
_cell.angle_gamma   90.00
#
_symmetry.space_group_name_H-M   'P 1'
#
loop_
_entity.id
_entity.type
_entity.pdbx_description
1 polymer ?
#
loop_
_entity_poly.entity_id
_entity_poly.type
_entity_poly.pdbx_seq_one_letter_code
_entity_poly.pdbx_strand_id
1 'polypeptide(L)'
;MSTVASTTELQRMTPVELRQEIALHQSEYAKMRMGVEMQKEKNHALYKAKRREIARMKTVETGMKKSAPKVSAKTASQMKKKTVKVPRSK
;
A
#
# COMPACT_ATOMS: atom_id res chain seq x y z
N MET A 1 -1.46 -8.92 24.07
CA MET A 1 -2.84 -8.88 23.54
C MET A 1 -2.87 -7.88 22.39
N SER A 2 -2.70 -8.33 21.14
CA SER A 2 -2.84 -7.45 19.96
C SER A 2 -4.30 -7.52 19.53
N THR A 3 -5.08 -6.49 19.87
CA THR A 3 -6.47 -6.35 19.44
C THR A 3 -6.48 -6.22 17.91
N VAL A 4 -7.18 -7.14 17.24
CA VAL A 4 -7.35 -7.09 15.79
C VAL A 4 -8.13 -5.82 15.47
N ALA A 5 -7.51 -4.87 14.77
CA ALA A 5 -8.17 -3.63 14.38
C ALA A 5 -9.38 -3.97 13.47
N SER A 6 -10.53 -3.42 13.81
CA SER A 6 -11.72 -3.51 12.98
C SER A 6 -11.53 -2.74 11.68
N THR A 7 -12.23 -3.13 10.62
CA THR A 7 -12.22 -2.41 9.34
C THR A 7 -12.60 -0.95 9.48
N THR A 8 -13.49 -0.62 10.41
CA THR A 8 -13.89 0.75 10.75
C THR A 8 -12.77 1.55 11.39
N GLU A 9 -11.96 0.93 12.24
CA GLU A 9 -10.78 1.58 12.82
C GLU A 9 -9.71 1.81 11.75
N LEU A 10 -9.46 0.82 10.88
CA LEU A 10 -8.50 0.95 9.77
C LEU A 10 -8.87 2.08 8.80
N GLN A 11 -10.15 2.35 8.58
CA GLN A 11 -10.62 3.45 7.71
C GLN A 11 -10.44 4.83 8.33
N ARG A 12 -10.35 4.92 9.66
CA ARG A 12 -10.14 6.19 10.39
C ARG A 12 -8.65 6.58 10.47
N MET A 13 -7.75 5.62 10.25
CA MET A 13 -6.31 5.88 10.20
C MET A 13 -5.95 6.74 8.99
N THR A 14 -4.90 7.55 9.12
CA THR A 14 -4.33 8.22 7.95
C THR A 14 -3.68 7.19 7.02
N PRO A 15 -3.57 7.47 5.70
CA PRO A 15 -2.89 6.57 4.77
C PRO A 15 -1.44 6.26 5.15
N VAL A 16 -0.77 7.18 5.87
CA VAL A 16 0.62 7.01 6.33
C VAL A 16 0.68 6.03 7.49
N GLU A 17 -0.15 6.24 8.51
CA GLU A 17 -0.25 5.33 9.66
C GLU A 17 -0.64 3.93 9.20
N LEU A 18 -1.63 3.80 8.31
CA LEU A 18 -2.05 2.50 7.78
C LEU A 18 -0.89 1.74 7.10
N ARG A 19 0.00 2.45 6.39
CA ARG A 19 1.18 1.84 5.77
C ARG A 19 2.22 1.38 6.79
N GLN A 20 2.46 2.19 7.82
CA GLN A 20 3.36 1.82 8.92
C GLN A 20 2.85 0.55 9.61
N GLU A 21 1.54 0.49 9.86
CA GLU A 21 0.90 -0.64 10.51
C GLU A 21 0.93 -1.90 9.64
N ILE A 22 0.72 -1.75 8.32
CA ILE A 22 0.92 -2.84 7.36
C ILE A 22 2.35 -3.39 7.44
N ALA A 23 3.35 -2.51 7.51
CA ALA A 23 4.76 -2.92 7.57
C ALA A 23 5.09 -3.67 8.87
N LEU A 24 4.58 -3.18 10.00
CA LEU A 24 4.70 -3.86 11.29
C LEU A 24 4.08 -5.26 11.24
N HIS A 25 2.83 -5.37 10.77
CA HIS A 25 2.14 -6.64 10.65
C HIS A 25 2.85 -7.61 9.69
N GLN A 26 3.44 -7.10 8.61
CA GLN A 26 4.24 -7.91 7.67
C GLN A 26 5.50 -8.47 8.32
N SER A 27 6.20 -7.66 9.13
CA SER A 27 7.40 -8.10 9.83
C SER A 27 7.10 -9.22 10.84
N GLU A 28 5.99 -9.10 11.58
CA GLU A 28 5.53 -10.14 12.50
C GLU A 28 5.12 -11.41 11.74
N TYR A 29 4.37 -11.25 10.65
CA TYR A 29 3.99 -12.37 9.80
C TYR A 29 5.21 -13.09 9.21
N ALA A 30 6.27 -12.37 8.83
CA ALA A 30 7.51 -12.97 8.36
C ALA A 30 8.20 -13.79 9.46
N LYS A 31 8.26 -13.29 10.70
CA LYS A 31 8.79 -14.04 11.85
C LYS A 31 7.99 -15.33 12.08
N MET A 32 6.66 -15.23 12.08
CA MET A 32 5.78 -16.40 12.23
C MET A 32 5.96 -17.39 11.07
N ARG A 33 6.09 -16.91 9.84
CA ARG A 33 6.33 -17.74 8.66
C ARG A 33 7.60 -18.57 8.82
N MET A 34 8.70 -17.94 9.25
CA MET A 34 9.96 -18.65 9.52
C MET A 34 9.77 -19.71 10.61
N GLY A 35 9.05 -19.39 11.70
CA GLY A 35 8.75 -20.36 12.76
C GLY A 35 7.92 -21.55 12.29
N VAL A 36 6.95 -21.32 11.39
CA VAL A 36 6.12 -22.36 10.77
C VAL A 36 6.96 -23.23 9.83
N GLU A 37 7.79 -22.63 8.97
CA GLU A 37 8.68 -23.34 8.04
C GLU A 37 9.70 -24.20 8.80
N MET A 38 10.18 -23.74 9.95
CA MET A 38 11.05 -24.50 10.85
C MET A 38 10.31 -25.51 11.75
N GLN A 39 8.98 -25.67 11.60
CA GLN A 39 8.14 -26.52 12.46
C GLN A 39 8.22 -26.19 13.97
N LYS A 40 8.67 -24.99 14.32
CA LYS A 40 8.78 -24.50 15.71
C LYS A 40 7.51 -23.80 16.18
N GLU A 41 6.76 -23.20 15.27
CA GLU A 41 5.53 -22.48 15.55
C GLU A 41 4.30 -23.40 15.44
N LYS A 42 3.66 -23.69 16.56
CA LYS A 42 2.48 -24.58 16.61
C LYS A 42 1.16 -23.84 16.40
N ASN A 43 1.14 -22.52 16.51
CA ASN A 43 -0.08 -21.73 16.42
C ASN A 43 -0.41 -21.32 14.97
N HIS A 44 -0.76 -22.31 14.14
CA HIS A 44 -1.17 -22.09 12.75
C HIS A 44 -2.42 -21.22 12.61
N ALA A 45 -3.31 -21.23 13.61
CA ALA A 45 -4.52 -20.40 13.61
C ALA A 45 -4.16 -18.91 13.65
N LEU A 46 -3.23 -18.53 14.54
CA LEU A 46 -2.74 -17.16 14.64
C LEU A 46 -2.05 -16.71 13.35
N TYR A 47 -1.25 -17.59 12.73
CA TYR A 47 -0.60 -17.31 11.44
C TYR A 47 -1.62 -17.01 10.34
N LYS A 48 -2.68 -17.83 10.22
CA LYS A 48 -3.76 -17.60 9.26
C LYS A 48 -4.52 -16.31 9.55
N ALA A 49 -4.77 -16.01 10.83
CA ALA A 49 -5.44 -14.78 11.24
C ALA A 49 -4.62 -13.54 10.86
N LYS A 50 -3.31 -13.52 11.14
CA LYS A 50 -2.42 -12.41 10.79
C LYS A 50 -2.33 -12.20 9.27
N ARG A 51 -2.31 -13.28 8.49
CA ARG A 51 -2.37 -13.20 7.02
C ARG A 51 -3.65 -12.51 6.53
N ARG A 52 -4.81 -12.88 7.09
CA ARG A 52 -6.10 -12.28 6.74
C ARG A 52 -6.15 -10.80 7.14
N GLU A 53 -5.56 -10.46 8.28
CA GLU A 53 -5.47 -9.08 8.74
C GLU A 53 -4.69 -8.19 7.77
N ILE A 54 -3.50 -8.62 7.35
CA ILE A 54 -2.71 -7.90 6.34
C ILE A 54 -3.50 -7.70 5.03
N ALA A 55 -4.26 -8.71 4.60
CA ALA A 55 -5.08 -8.62 3.41
C ALA A 55 -6.20 -7.57 3.55
N ARG A 56 -6.85 -7.48 4.73
CA ARG A 56 -7.83 -6.43 5.04
C ARG A 56 -7.20 -5.05 4.97
N MET A 57 -6.07 -4.84 5.65
CA MET A 57 -5.37 -3.55 5.67
C MET A 57 -4.98 -3.09 4.26
N LYS A 58 -4.45 -4.00 3.42
CA LYS A 58 -4.14 -3.70 2.00
C LYS A 58 -5.38 -3.35 1.18
N THR A 59 -6.51 -4.00 1.46
CA THR A 59 -7.78 -3.70 0.79
C THR A 59 -8.26 -2.30 1.13
N VAL A 60 -8.21 -1.92 2.41
CA VAL A 60 -8.54 -0.55 2.86
C VAL A 60 -7.60 0.47 2.22
N GLU A 61 -6.29 0.23 2.24
CA GLU A 61 -5.30 1.12 1.61
C GLU A 61 -5.59 1.32 0.11
N THR A 62 -5.97 0.25 -0.59
CA THR A 62 -6.36 0.31 -2.00
C THR A 62 -7.65 1.10 -2.21
N GLY A 63 -8.63 0.95 -1.31
CA GLY A 63 -9.86 1.75 -1.31
C GLY A 63 -9.59 3.23 -1.16
N MET A 64 -8.75 3.61 -0.19
CA MET A 64 -8.34 5.00 0.05
C MET A 64 -7.61 5.62 -1.14
N LYS A 65 -6.76 4.85 -1.83
CA LYS A 65 -6.08 5.30 -3.07
C LYS A 65 -7.07 5.53 -4.22
N LYS A 66 -8.11 4.71 -4.32
CA LYS A 66 -9.14 4.83 -5.38
C LYS A 66 -10.12 5.97 -5.13
N SER A 67 -10.39 6.32 -3.87
CA SER A 67 -11.24 7.46 -3.49
C SER A 67 -10.52 8.80 -3.54
N ALA A 68 -9.19 8.83 -3.68
CA ALA A 68 -8.46 10.06 -3.92
C ALA A 68 -8.86 10.64 -5.30
N PRO A 69 -9.24 11.93 -5.39
CA PRO A 69 -9.62 12.53 -6.67
C PRO A 69 -8.43 12.43 -7.62
N LYS A 70 -8.64 11.75 -8.76
CA LYS A 70 -7.71 11.76 -9.88
C LYS A 70 -7.63 13.20 -10.40
N VAL A 71 -6.73 14.01 -9.85
CA VAL A 71 -6.32 15.26 -10.48
C VAL A 71 -5.72 14.87 -11.83
N SER A 72 -6.49 15.16 -12.87
CA SER A 72 -6.25 14.77 -14.24
C SER A 72 -4.90 15.27 -14.73
N ALA A 73 -3.95 14.36 -14.95
CA ALA A 73 -2.70 14.61 -15.66
C ALA A 73 -2.92 14.84 -17.18
N LYS A 74 -3.91 15.66 -17.56
CA LYS A 74 -4.24 15.96 -18.98
C LYS A 74 -3.82 17.36 -19.46
N THR A 75 -3.17 18.18 -18.64
CA THR A 75 -2.81 19.57 -19.01
C THR A 75 -1.31 19.86 -19.18
N ALA A 76 -0.44 18.84 -19.24
CA ALA A 76 1.01 19.07 -19.40
C ALA A 76 1.59 18.71 -20.79
N SER A 77 0.80 18.11 -21.71
CA SER A 77 1.34 17.56 -22.97
C SER A 77 1.24 18.47 -24.20
N GLN A 78 0.63 19.65 -24.13
CA GLN A 78 0.53 20.58 -25.27
C GLN A 78 1.35 21.86 -25.05
N MET A 79 2.66 21.77 -24.78
CA MET A 79 3.46 23.01 -24.80
C MET A 79 4.97 22.82 -25.02
N LYS A 80 5.42 21.81 -25.77
CA LYS A 80 6.81 21.79 -26.27
C LYS A 80 6.88 21.15 -27.65
N LYS A 81 6.83 21.99 -28.69
CA LYS A 81 7.47 21.83 -30.02
C LYS A 81 7.01 22.97 -30.96
N LYS A 82 7.46 24.21 -30.70
CA LYS A 82 7.67 25.19 -31.76
C LYS A 82 9.18 25.31 -31.95
N THR A 83 9.73 24.43 -32.77
CA THR A 83 11.09 24.54 -33.28
C THR A 83 11.09 25.72 -34.26
N VAL A 84 11.73 26.83 -33.87
CA VAL A 84 11.94 27.99 -34.74
C VAL A 84 12.90 27.57 -35.85
N LYS A 85 12.43 27.61 -37.10
CA LYS A 85 13.21 27.31 -38.30
C LYS A 85 14.05 28.56 -38.63
N VAL A 86 15.33 28.56 -38.30
CA VAL A 86 16.26 29.63 -38.68
C VAL A 86 16.63 29.45 -40.16
N PRO A 87 16.44 30.46 -41.03
CA PRO A 87 16.86 30.37 -42.42
C PRO A 87 18.39 30.52 -42.53
N ARG A 88 19.00 29.60 -43.27
CA ARG A 88 20.44 29.57 -43.56
C ARG A 88 20.72 30.60 -44.66
N SER A 89 21.49 31.65 -44.33
CA SER A 89 21.93 32.65 -45.30
C SER A 89 23.24 32.23 -45.97
N LYS A 90 23.20 32.23 -47.32
CA LYS A 90 24.25 32.26 -48.35
C LYS A 90 25.59 31.58 -48.06
#